data_AF-A0ABD2CDD3-F1
#
_entry.id   AF-A0ABD2CDD3-F1
#
_cell.length_a   1.000
_cell.length_b   1.000
_cell.length_c   1.000
_cell.angle_alpha   90.00
_cell.angle_beta   90.00
_cell.angle_gamma   90.00
#
_symmetry.space_group_name_H-M   'P 1'
#
loop_
_entity.id
_entity.type
_entity.pdbx_description
1 polymer ?
#
loop_
_entity_poly.entity_id
_entity_poly.type
_entity_poly.pdbx_seq_one_letter_code
_entity_poly.pdbx_strand_id
1 'polypeptide(L)'
;MAEGNNKMSKDVSSVSEDTDEKTTDISRYFNNAPRTIFDDIVAPNEQNYFNTVSDSEDNVSRFNSLLNCTTNDLFSVDTLLDNDRMSDTLLDNDHMIQSNLHRDAWIPSERTRKILRSIATSTVGTTFLERDNLTMPGLALQGDMPDLIKTAVSHFLGEDEEMQRNVLTASDVTQDERGLRKLIQTGCYRAAINLSGRLISIYAQGYGKINQSSKHTPHSLYLWYTRLSLLAKLKQNELLEKESKPFGDLDKPDMYYTFYPELYGTKPGSMASFAFRLLLAEVPYYYGKPKEALDKLHKVLSVVNEILSNLQAGLMREANDTKVTNTEQKKDAIKLWSRRKSRVLISIINCAVGMKNYILAVDILEELSKSHDWTTEQLQIFRSSIGRIYLFLGDVSTAETLLNNRIIQTTTTTVRELVDRGLIAVAKNSFQEAFNYFQTASTMDPSNVMLLNNMAVCLLYTGQLKAAVHLYENAVARNPMKSLQEPILLNMCTSYELHTNHCKQTKLHLLRQLNKYKGDAIDIQCLKLGM
;
A
#
# COMPACT_ATOMS: atom_id res chain seq x y z
N MET A 1 -52.94 -19.63 -38.96
CA MET A 1 -52.60 -18.64 -40.01
C MET A 1 -52.34 -17.31 -39.32
N ALA A 2 -51.34 -16.51 -39.66
CA ALA A 2 -50.09 -16.79 -40.38
C ALA A 2 -49.12 -15.62 -40.12
N GLU A 3 -47.89 -15.77 -40.61
CA GLU A 3 -46.78 -14.81 -40.64
C GLU A 3 -47.13 -13.36 -41.05
N GLY A 4 -46.33 -12.33 -40.75
CA GLY A 4 -45.06 -12.28 -40.01
C GLY A 4 -44.11 -11.16 -40.51
N ASN A 5 -42.91 -11.09 -39.93
CA ASN A 5 -41.69 -10.47 -40.49
C ASN A 5 -41.57 -8.93 -40.73
N ASN A 6 -40.84 -8.27 -39.81
CA ASN A 6 -39.45 -7.77 -40.00
C ASN A 6 -39.10 -6.27 -40.29
N LYS A 7 -37.97 -5.88 -39.64
CA LYS A 7 -36.87 -4.94 -40.00
C LYS A 7 -36.92 -3.39 -39.82
N MET A 8 -36.20 -2.97 -38.77
CA MET A 8 -34.94 -2.16 -38.78
C MET A 8 -34.85 -0.74 -39.39
N SER A 9 -34.67 0.26 -38.51
CA SER A 9 -33.56 1.25 -38.49
C SER A 9 -33.56 1.96 -37.11
N LYS A 10 -32.46 2.13 -36.37
CA LYS A 10 -31.30 3.07 -36.53
C LYS A 10 -31.73 4.56 -36.49
N ASP A 11 -31.08 5.47 -35.76
CA ASP A 11 -29.87 5.44 -34.90
C ASP A 11 -29.77 6.74 -34.05
N VAL A 12 -29.07 6.74 -32.89
CA VAL A 12 -28.35 7.91 -32.26
C VAL A 12 -29.22 9.12 -31.80
N SER A 13 -29.01 9.89 -30.72
CA SER A 13 -28.13 9.99 -29.52
C SER A 13 -28.93 10.75 -28.42
N SER A 14 -28.54 10.93 -27.15
CA SER A 14 -27.24 10.86 -26.44
C SER A 14 -27.43 10.42 -24.98
N VAL A 15 -26.39 9.85 -24.35
CA VAL A 15 -26.42 9.27 -22.99
C VAL A 15 -25.17 9.68 -22.21
N SER A 16 -25.39 10.16 -20.97
CA SER A 16 -24.47 10.21 -19.80
C SER A 16 -23.03 10.77 -20.03
N GLU A 17 -22.07 10.74 -19.10
CA GLU A 17 -22.00 10.41 -17.65
C GLU A 17 -20.83 11.24 -17.06
N ASP A 18 -20.88 11.62 -15.78
CA ASP A 18 -19.66 11.90 -14.99
C ASP A 18 -19.33 10.64 -14.17
N THR A 19 -18.04 10.34 -13.99
CA THR A 19 -17.55 9.02 -13.51
C THR A 19 -16.65 9.12 -12.29
N ASP A 20 -16.81 8.20 -11.33
CA ASP A 20 -16.08 8.17 -10.05
C ASP A 20 -15.15 6.94 -9.89
N GLU A 21 -14.30 6.93 -8.86
CA GLU A 21 -12.98 6.26 -8.88
C GLU A 21 -12.78 5.06 -7.90
N LYS A 22 -11.64 4.34 -8.00
CA LYS A 22 -11.26 3.21 -7.11
C LYS A 22 -9.78 3.19 -6.67
N THR A 23 -9.51 2.60 -5.51
CA THR A 23 -8.34 2.90 -4.64
C THR A 23 -7.13 1.94 -4.75
N THR A 24 -5.96 2.41 -4.32
CA THR A 24 -4.66 1.69 -4.27
C THR A 24 -4.32 1.08 -2.90
N ASP A 25 -3.29 0.23 -2.84
CA ASP A 25 -2.78 -0.41 -1.62
C ASP A 25 -1.77 0.47 -0.85
N ILE A 26 -1.97 0.62 0.46
CA ILE A 26 -1.11 1.43 1.34
C ILE A 26 -0.40 0.58 2.40
N SER A 27 -0.75 -0.71 2.55
CA SER A 27 -0.01 -1.66 3.43
C SER A 27 1.49 -1.67 3.12
N ARG A 28 1.79 -1.52 1.81
CA ARG A 28 3.10 -1.49 1.16
C ARG A 28 4.08 -0.45 1.70
N TYR A 29 3.60 0.61 2.36
CA TYR A 29 4.47 1.62 2.99
C TYR A 29 4.87 1.30 4.43
N PHE A 30 4.10 0.46 5.12
CA PHE A 30 4.36 0.08 6.50
C PHE A 30 5.20 -1.20 6.61
N ASN A 31 5.01 -2.15 5.68
CA ASN A 31 5.69 -3.45 5.75
C ASN A 31 7.13 -3.48 5.21
N ASN A 32 7.57 -2.53 4.38
CA ASN A 32 8.85 -2.68 3.65
C ASN A 32 9.57 -1.34 3.36
N ALA A 33 9.90 -0.59 4.41
CA ALA A 33 10.96 0.45 4.37
C ALA A 33 12.33 -0.18 4.71
N PRO A 34 13.45 0.26 4.11
CA PRO A 34 14.73 -0.43 4.29
C PRO A 34 15.30 -0.24 5.71
N ARG A 35 15.46 -1.33 6.46
CA ARG A 35 16.05 -1.47 7.81
C ARG A 35 16.16 -0.17 8.59
N THR A 36 15.25 0.01 9.53
CA THR A 36 15.37 1.00 10.61
C THR A 36 15.56 0.25 11.92
N ILE A 37 15.91 0.96 13.00
CA ILE A 37 16.09 0.43 14.37
C ILE A 37 14.84 -0.27 14.97
N PHE A 38 13.78 -0.42 14.19
CA PHE A 38 12.59 -1.21 14.48
C PHE A 38 12.89 -2.72 14.42
N ASP A 39 13.78 -3.16 13.52
CA ASP A 39 14.06 -4.58 13.29
C ASP A 39 14.78 -5.22 14.49
N ASP A 40 15.59 -4.43 15.22
CA ASP A 40 16.24 -4.81 16.49
C ASP A 40 15.25 -4.93 17.68
N ILE A 41 14.03 -4.41 17.52
CA ILE A 41 13.05 -4.24 18.62
C ILE A 41 11.86 -5.22 18.49
N VAL A 42 11.55 -5.69 17.29
CA VAL A 42 10.32 -6.46 17.00
C VAL A 42 10.64 -7.90 16.56
N ALA A 43 11.48 -8.59 17.34
CA ALA A 43 11.76 -10.01 17.17
C ALA A 43 10.98 -10.89 18.16
N PRO A 44 9.80 -11.42 17.78
CA PRO A 44 9.32 -12.72 18.20
C PRO A 44 9.66 -13.79 17.14
N ASN A 45 9.85 -15.03 17.58
CA ASN A 45 10.17 -16.13 16.66
C ASN A 45 8.97 -16.56 15.79
N GLU A 46 9.30 -16.91 14.54
CA GLU A 46 8.55 -17.76 13.60
C GLU A 46 7.24 -17.26 12.93
N GLN A 47 7.22 -17.48 11.60
CA GLN A 47 6.08 -17.83 10.73
C GLN A 47 4.76 -17.02 10.86
N ASN A 48 4.55 -16.02 9.98
CA ASN A 48 3.21 -15.53 9.60
C ASN A 48 3.21 -15.00 8.15
N TYR A 49 2.10 -15.19 7.41
CA TYR A 49 1.94 -14.83 5.98
C TYR A 49 0.79 -13.79 5.78
N PHE A 50 1.09 -12.73 5.00
CA PHE A 50 0.22 -11.78 4.22
C PHE A 50 -1.02 -11.04 4.79
N ASN A 51 -1.29 -9.86 4.20
CA ASN A 51 -2.51 -9.03 4.37
C ASN A 51 -2.81 -8.04 3.20
N THR A 52 -3.76 -8.42 2.34
CA THR A 52 -5.06 -7.74 2.04
C THR A 52 -5.21 -6.28 1.48
N VAL A 53 -5.90 -6.24 0.31
CA VAL A 53 -7.11 -5.45 -0.14
C VAL A 53 -7.17 -3.89 -0.18
N SER A 54 -7.85 -3.37 -1.22
CA SER A 54 -8.34 -1.99 -1.48
C SER A 54 -9.81 -1.99 -2.00
N ASP A 55 -10.51 -0.84 -2.09
CA ASP A 55 -12.00 -0.76 -2.13
C ASP A 55 -12.69 0.07 -3.26
N SER A 56 -14.03 -0.01 -3.20
CA SER A 56 -15.12 0.26 -4.18
C SER A 56 -16.36 0.95 -3.52
N GLU A 57 -17.63 0.98 -3.98
CA GLU A 57 -18.45 0.14 -4.90
C GLU A 57 -18.32 0.44 -6.43
N ASP A 58 -19.17 -0.13 -7.30
CA ASP A 58 -18.79 -0.58 -8.67
C ASP A 58 -19.10 0.31 -9.91
N ASN A 59 -20.14 0.19 -10.75
CA ASN A 59 -21.23 -0.78 -10.86
C ASN A 59 -21.68 -1.02 -12.33
N VAL A 60 -21.00 -1.91 -13.08
CA VAL A 60 -21.60 -2.63 -14.20
C VAL A 60 -21.48 -4.14 -13.99
N SER A 61 -22.63 -4.77 -13.75
CA SER A 61 -22.92 -6.20 -13.97
C SER A 61 -21.94 -7.23 -13.39
N ARG A 62 -22.15 -7.57 -12.11
CA ARG A 62 -22.41 -8.95 -11.62
C ARG A 62 -21.44 -10.10 -11.99
N PHE A 63 -20.23 -9.80 -12.46
CA PHE A 63 -19.19 -10.81 -12.74
C PHE A 63 -17.91 -10.57 -11.93
N ASN A 64 -17.74 -9.36 -11.39
CA ASN A 64 -16.50 -8.93 -10.73
C ASN A 64 -16.46 -9.16 -9.21
N SER A 65 -17.59 -9.15 -8.48
CA SER A 65 -17.56 -9.41 -7.02
C SER A 65 -17.11 -10.83 -6.66
N LEU A 66 -17.20 -11.71 -7.66
CA LEU A 66 -16.68 -13.07 -7.75
C LEU A 66 -15.14 -13.17 -7.63
N LEU A 67 -14.42 -12.15 -8.11
CA LEU A 67 -12.96 -12.12 -8.23
C LEU A 67 -12.32 -11.21 -7.18
N ASN A 68 -12.78 -11.30 -5.93
CA ASN A 68 -12.15 -10.65 -4.78
C ASN A 68 -10.77 -11.26 -4.39
N CYS A 69 -10.03 -11.81 -5.36
CA CYS A 69 -8.56 -11.78 -5.36
C CYS A 69 -8.09 -10.40 -5.86
N THR A 70 -8.46 -9.42 -5.05
CA THR A 70 -8.07 -8.02 -5.03
C THR A 70 -6.62 -7.81 -5.45
N THR A 71 -6.35 -6.72 -6.18
CA THR A 71 -5.07 -6.39 -6.82
C THR A 71 -3.84 -6.40 -5.90
N ASN A 72 -4.05 -6.35 -4.58
CA ASN A 72 -3.01 -6.38 -3.57
C ASN A 72 -2.39 -7.79 -3.44
N ASP A 73 -3.21 -8.86 -3.49
CA ASP A 73 -2.76 -10.27 -3.49
C ASP A 73 -2.20 -10.72 -4.85
N LEU A 74 -2.34 -9.88 -5.89
CA LEU A 74 -1.72 -10.08 -7.20
C LEU A 74 -0.19 -9.91 -7.10
N PHE A 75 0.30 -9.14 -6.12
CA PHE A 75 1.69 -9.17 -5.64
C PHE A 75 1.74 -9.16 -4.12
N SER A 76 1.82 -10.34 -3.52
CA SER A 76 2.18 -10.52 -2.11
C SER A 76 3.67 -10.19 -1.93
N VAL A 77 4.01 -8.90 -1.93
CA VAL A 77 5.38 -8.38 -2.18
C VAL A 77 6.43 -8.94 -1.20
N ASP A 78 6.05 -9.28 0.02
CA ASP A 78 7.02 -9.79 1.00
C ASP A 78 7.61 -11.15 0.53
N THR A 79 6.82 -12.07 -0.04
CA THR A 79 7.35 -13.31 -0.69
C THR A 79 8.29 -13.03 -1.87
N LEU A 80 8.18 -11.86 -2.52
CA LEU A 80 9.08 -11.48 -3.61
C LEU A 80 10.43 -10.97 -3.10
N LEU A 81 10.56 -10.61 -1.82
CA LEU A 81 11.69 -9.83 -1.31
C LEU A 81 12.29 -10.30 0.03
N ASP A 82 11.82 -11.40 0.63
CA ASP A 82 12.19 -11.84 1.99
C ASP A 82 13.56 -12.55 2.15
N ASN A 83 14.36 -12.68 1.09
CA ASN A 83 15.69 -13.29 1.20
C ASN A 83 16.74 -12.28 1.74
N ASP A 84 17.44 -12.69 2.81
CA ASP A 84 18.38 -11.94 3.66
C ASP A 84 17.73 -10.77 4.45
N ARG A 85 17.65 -10.77 5.79
CA ARG A 85 18.26 -11.65 6.82
C ARG A 85 19.81 -11.71 6.83
N MET A 86 20.45 -10.55 6.69
CA MET A 86 21.77 -10.35 7.34
C MET A 86 21.60 -10.04 8.84
N SER A 87 22.53 -10.52 9.66
CA SER A 87 22.51 -10.44 11.12
C SER A 87 23.21 -9.19 11.63
N ASP A 88 22.52 -8.38 12.45
CA ASP A 88 23.13 -7.26 13.17
C ASP A 88 23.93 -7.79 14.39
N THR A 89 25.12 -8.31 14.09
CA THR A 89 26.11 -8.78 15.07
C THR A 89 27.48 -8.18 14.76
N LEU A 90 27.78 -7.05 15.42
CA LEU A 90 29.12 -6.50 15.64
C LEU A 90 30.06 -6.51 14.42
N LEU A 91 29.80 -5.62 13.45
CA LEU A 91 30.73 -5.25 12.39
C LEU A 91 31.09 -3.76 12.50
N ASP A 92 32.30 -3.39 12.04
CA ASP A 92 32.93 -2.10 12.34
C ASP A 92 32.14 -0.86 11.87
N ASN A 93 32.30 0.24 12.63
CA ASN A 93 31.60 1.51 12.41
C ASN A 93 31.72 2.05 10.97
N ASP A 94 32.88 1.87 10.32
CA ASP A 94 33.11 2.35 8.96
C ASP A 94 32.21 1.64 7.93
N HIS A 95 31.91 0.35 8.12
CA HIS A 95 30.96 -0.37 7.28
C HIS A 95 29.53 0.20 7.43
N MET A 96 29.11 0.62 8.63
CA MET A 96 27.82 1.30 8.81
C MET A 96 27.81 2.67 8.10
N ILE A 97 28.89 3.44 8.17
CA ILE A 97 28.96 4.78 7.55
C ILE A 97 28.89 4.67 6.02
N GLN A 98 29.61 3.71 5.42
CA GLN A 98 29.61 3.47 3.97
C GLN A 98 28.30 2.82 3.48
N SER A 99 27.68 1.92 4.27
CA SER A 99 26.35 1.38 3.97
C SER A 99 25.28 2.48 3.90
N ASN A 100 25.30 3.43 4.85
CA ASN A 100 24.41 4.59 4.84
C ASN A 100 24.64 5.50 3.61
N LEU A 101 25.88 5.65 3.14
CA LEU A 101 26.18 6.43 1.93
C LEU A 101 25.42 5.90 0.69
N HIS A 102 25.41 4.58 0.47
CA HIS A 102 24.68 3.97 -0.66
C HIS A 102 23.16 3.95 -0.45
N ARG A 103 22.69 3.95 0.80
CA ARG A 103 21.28 4.03 1.18
C ARG A 103 20.68 5.42 0.93
N ASP A 104 21.45 6.47 1.24
CA ASP A 104 21.06 7.89 1.18
C ASP A 104 21.43 8.55 -0.17
N ALA A 105 22.14 7.86 -1.04
CA ALA A 105 22.46 8.32 -2.38
C ALA A 105 21.19 8.69 -3.17
N TRP A 106 21.17 9.88 -3.76
CA TRP A 106 20.14 10.32 -4.70
C TRP A 106 20.72 11.41 -5.61
N ILE A 107 20.33 11.42 -6.88
CA ILE A 107 20.84 12.38 -7.86
C ILE A 107 19.92 13.62 -7.85
N PRO A 108 20.39 14.80 -7.40
CA PRO A 108 19.62 16.04 -7.52
C PRO A 108 19.54 16.51 -8.96
N SER A 109 18.45 17.19 -9.31
CA SER A 109 18.31 17.94 -10.56
C SER A 109 19.43 18.96 -10.74
N GLU A 110 19.71 19.36 -11.98
CA GLU A 110 20.78 20.34 -12.26
C GLU A 110 20.50 21.73 -11.64
N ARG A 111 19.22 22.07 -11.38
CA ARG A 111 18.87 23.29 -10.61
C ARG A 111 19.35 23.18 -9.17
N THR A 112 18.92 22.12 -8.46
CA THR A 112 19.31 21.88 -7.07
C THR A 112 20.82 21.69 -6.92
N ARG A 113 21.45 20.96 -7.85
CA ARG A 113 22.89 20.69 -7.89
C ARG A 113 23.71 21.98 -7.99
N LYS A 114 23.26 22.98 -8.76
CA LYS A 114 23.89 24.31 -8.83
C LYS A 114 23.75 25.07 -7.52
N ILE A 115 22.57 25.07 -6.90
CA ILE A 115 22.32 25.73 -5.62
C ILE A 115 23.18 25.10 -4.51
N LEU A 116 23.18 23.77 -4.37
CA LEU A 116 24.01 23.06 -3.37
C LEU A 116 25.51 23.31 -3.56
N ARG A 117 26.00 23.38 -4.81
CA ARG A 117 27.38 23.80 -5.11
C ARG A 117 27.65 25.22 -4.63
N SER A 118 26.76 26.18 -4.90
CA SER A 118 26.93 27.56 -4.43
C SER A 118 26.95 27.68 -2.90
N ILE A 119 26.09 26.94 -2.19
CA ILE A 119 26.06 26.92 -0.72
C ILE A 119 27.39 26.37 -0.19
N ALA A 120 27.88 25.26 -0.75
CA ALA A 120 29.14 24.63 -0.35
C ALA A 120 30.40 25.47 -0.65
N THR A 121 30.30 26.50 -1.50
CA THR A 121 31.40 27.45 -1.81
C THR A 121 31.20 28.84 -1.20
N SER A 122 30.08 29.11 -0.52
CA SER A 122 29.76 30.43 0.04
C SER A 122 30.20 30.53 1.50
N THR A 123 30.59 31.73 1.93
CA THR A 123 30.77 32.03 3.37
C THR A 123 29.42 32.00 4.09
N VAL A 124 29.39 31.36 5.26
CA VAL A 124 28.18 31.16 6.08
C VAL A 124 27.39 32.46 6.24
N GLY A 125 26.09 32.41 5.93
CA GLY A 125 25.17 33.56 6.06
C GLY A 125 25.07 34.50 4.85
N THR A 126 25.82 34.29 3.77
CA THR A 126 25.79 35.19 2.58
C THR A 126 24.78 34.81 1.49
N THR A 127 24.27 33.57 1.48
CA THR A 127 23.32 33.06 0.49
C THR A 127 21.87 33.39 0.83
N PHE A 128 21.33 34.45 0.24
CA PHE A 128 19.88 34.67 0.20
C PHE A 128 19.21 33.58 -0.65
N LEU A 129 18.33 32.78 -0.03
CA LEU A 129 17.60 31.70 -0.68
C LEU A 129 16.14 32.10 -0.93
N GLU A 130 15.72 32.04 -2.21
CA GLU A 130 14.33 32.28 -2.59
C GLU A 130 13.41 31.22 -1.99
N ARG A 131 12.22 31.63 -1.52
CA ARG A 131 11.25 30.73 -0.84
C ARG A 131 10.82 29.55 -1.71
N ASP A 132 10.81 29.71 -3.02
CA ASP A 132 10.44 28.66 -3.98
C ASP A 132 11.41 27.48 -3.96
N ASN A 133 12.68 27.71 -3.60
CA ASN A 133 13.70 26.67 -3.44
C ASN A 133 13.64 25.96 -2.07
N LEU A 134 12.70 26.32 -1.19
CA LEU A 134 12.54 25.74 0.15
C LEU A 134 11.23 24.96 0.28
N THR A 135 11.24 23.94 1.13
CA THR A 135 10.11 23.05 1.42
C THR A 135 9.45 23.51 2.72
N MET A 136 8.19 23.95 2.64
CA MET A 136 7.49 24.66 3.72
C MET A 136 6.19 23.95 4.12
N PRO A 137 6.28 22.72 4.69
CA PRO A 137 5.11 21.91 5.04
C PRO A 137 4.42 22.41 6.31
N GLY A 138 3.15 22.05 6.46
CA GLY A 138 2.37 22.32 7.66
C GLY A 138 1.13 21.43 7.70
N LEU A 139 0.63 21.15 8.90
CA LEU A 139 -0.57 20.32 9.07
C LEU A 139 -1.80 21.04 8.51
N ALA A 140 -2.57 20.36 7.65
CA ALA A 140 -3.76 20.92 6.99
C ALA A 140 -5.05 20.66 7.78
N LEU A 141 -5.13 19.53 8.48
CA LEU A 141 -6.15 19.29 9.49
C LEU A 141 -5.97 20.25 10.67
N GLN A 142 -7.07 20.72 11.28
CA GLN A 142 -7.05 21.42 12.56
C GLN A 142 -7.59 20.51 13.66
N GLY A 143 -6.75 20.18 14.65
CA GLY A 143 -7.10 19.29 15.74
C GLY A 143 -6.91 17.80 15.45
N ASP A 144 -7.35 16.98 16.40
CA ASP A 144 -7.26 15.51 16.35
C ASP A 144 -8.45 14.92 15.57
N MET A 145 -8.21 13.94 14.69
CA MET A 145 -9.27 13.22 13.97
C MET A 145 -10.14 12.39 14.92
N PRO A 146 -11.48 12.37 14.74
CA PRO A 146 -12.40 11.61 15.57
C PRO A 146 -12.34 10.10 15.27
N ASP A 147 -12.63 9.29 16.29
CA ASP A 147 -12.90 7.86 16.12
C ASP A 147 -14.30 7.65 15.55
N LEU A 148 -14.37 7.23 14.29
CA LEU A 148 -15.63 7.04 13.57
C LEU A 148 -16.51 5.97 14.22
N ILE A 149 -15.94 4.83 14.62
CA ILE A 149 -16.69 3.75 15.28
C ILE A 149 -17.31 4.28 16.58
N LYS A 150 -16.54 5.05 17.36
CA LYS A 150 -17.03 5.70 18.58
C LYS A 150 -18.26 6.59 18.29
N THR A 151 -18.17 7.47 17.29
CA THR A 151 -19.30 8.36 16.93
C THR A 151 -20.53 7.61 16.44
N ALA A 152 -20.36 6.52 15.67
CA ALA A 152 -21.46 5.70 15.20
C ALA A 152 -22.14 4.91 16.33
N VAL A 153 -21.36 4.38 17.28
CA VAL A 153 -21.89 3.69 18.47
C VAL A 153 -22.72 4.65 19.31
N SER A 154 -22.20 5.86 19.59
CA SER A 154 -22.92 6.92 20.29
C SER A 154 -24.29 7.20 19.64
N HIS A 155 -24.30 7.42 18.32
CA HIS A 155 -25.51 7.75 17.56
C HIS A 155 -26.54 6.61 17.48
N PHE A 156 -26.10 5.38 17.24
CA PHE A 156 -27.01 4.26 16.91
C PHE A 156 -27.27 3.27 18.06
N LEU A 157 -26.46 3.30 19.12
CA LEU A 157 -26.47 2.31 20.21
C LEU A 157 -26.49 2.96 21.61
N GLY A 158 -26.12 4.24 21.72
CA GLY A 158 -26.15 5.02 22.96
C GLY A 158 -24.85 4.99 23.77
N GLU A 159 -24.75 5.91 24.73
CA GLU A 159 -23.56 6.13 25.55
C GLU A 159 -23.13 4.89 26.36
N ASP A 160 -24.09 4.07 26.83
CA ASP A 160 -23.83 2.83 27.58
C ASP A 160 -23.00 1.79 26.77
N GLU A 161 -23.16 1.77 25.44
CA GLU A 161 -22.36 0.93 24.55
C GLU A 161 -21.05 1.64 24.18
N GLU A 162 -21.05 2.97 24.04
CA GLU A 162 -19.84 3.77 23.80
C GLU A 162 -18.80 3.59 24.91
N MET A 163 -19.23 3.52 26.19
CA MET A 163 -18.35 3.30 27.34
C MET A 163 -17.61 1.94 27.31
N GLN A 164 -18.05 0.97 26.51
CA GLN A 164 -17.37 -0.31 26.35
C GLN A 164 -16.16 -0.23 25.41
N ARG A 165 -15.92 0.92 24.75
CA ARG A 165 -14.85 1.09 23.76
C ARG A 165 -13.47 1.28 24.38
N ASN A 166 -12.72 0.20 24.50
CA ASN A 166 -11.33 0.21 24.97
C ASN A 166 -10.33 0.24 23.78
N VAL A 167 -10.06 1.43 23.25
CA VAL A 167 -9.16 1.67 22.11
C VAL A 167 -8.16 2.78 22.45
N LEU A 168 -6.87 2.55 22.17
CA LEU A 168 -5.79 3.49 22.51
C LEU A 168 -5.87 4.78 21.69
N THR A 169 -5.89 5.92 22.37
CA THR A 169 -5.80 7.25 21.77
C THR A 169 -4.35 7.75 21.69
N ALA A 170 -4.15 8.89 21.02
CA ALA A 170 -2.86 9.58 20.96
C ALA A 170 -2.34 10.06 22.34
N SER A 171 -3.17 10.05 23.39
CA SER A 171 -2.79 10.46 24.75
C SER A 171 -2.46 9.29 25.68
N ASP A 172 -2.82 8.05 25.32
CA ASP A 172 -2.62 6.85 26.16
C ASP A 172 -1.25 6.18 25.92
N VAL A 173 -0.41 6.79 25.09
CA VAL A 173 0.90 6.28 24.69
C VAL A 173 1.99 7.33 24.89
N THR A 174 3.25 6.88 24.94
CA THR A 174 4.41 7.79 25.01
C THR A 174 4.42 8.73 23.80
N GLN A 175 4.74 10.01 24.03
CA GLN A 175 4.73 11.03 22.98
C GLN A 175 6.04 10.97 22.17
N ASP A 176 6.27 9.82 21.53
CA ASP A 176 7.49 9.47 20.80
C ASP A 176 7.22 8.41 19.70
N GLU A 177 8.29 7.96 19.05
CA GLU A 177 8.27 6.91 18.03
C GLU A 177 7.83 5.53 18.59
N ARG A 178 8.01 5.25 19.89
CA ARG A 178 7.50 4.02 20.54
C ARG A 178 5.98 4.06 20.70
N GLY A 179 5.40 5.20 21.06
CA GLY A 179 3.94 5.37 21.09
C GLY A 179 3.33 5.27 19.69
N LEU A 180 3.98 5.87 18.70
CA LEU A 180 3.54 5.79 17.30
C LEU A 180 3.56 4.35 16.77
N ARG A 181 4.63 3.58 17.06
CA ARG A 181 4.68 2.12 16.83
C ARG A 181 3.49 1.40 17.47
N LYS A 182 3.21 1.67 18.75
CA LYS A 182 2.17 0.96 19.51
C LYS A 182 0.79 1.15 18.89
N LEU A 183 0.43 2.39 18.53
CA LEU A 183 -0.86 2.70 17.90
C LEU A 183 -1.02 2.04 16.53
N ILE A 184 0.05 2.03 15.71
CA ILE A 184 0.03 1.35 14.40
C ILE A 184 -0.12 -0.18 14.57
N GLN A 185 0.58 -0.78 15.54
CA GLN A 185 0.46 -2.21 15.86
C GLN A 185 -0.92 -2.61 16.38
N THR A 186 -1.64 -1.73 17.09
CA THR A 186 -3.01 -1.98 17.56
C THR A 186 -4.09 -1.56 16.56
N GLY A 187 -3.73 -1.15 15.33
CA GLY A 187 -4.70 -0.73 14.31
C GLY A 187 -5.43 0.57 14.65
N CYS A 188 -4.80 1.45 15.44
CA CYS A 188 -5.31 2.76 15.85
C CYS A 188 -4.65 3.84 14.97
N TYR A 189 -4.99 3.85 13.68
CA TYR A 189 -4.36 4.71 12.68
C TYR A 189 -4.80 6.18 12.77
N ARG A 190 -6.04 6.47 13.19
CA ARG A 190 -6.51 7.84 13.43
C ARG A 190 -5.79 8.44 14.64
N ALA A 191 -5.67 7.69 15.73
CA ALA A 191 -4.84 8.04 16.88
C ALA A 191 -3.35 8.20 16.48
N ALA A 192 -2.80 7.34 15.62
CA ALA A 192 -1.42 7.46 15.13
C ALA A 192 -1.20 8.74 14.30
N ILE A 193 -2.17 9.14 13.47
CA ILE A 193 -2.14 10.43 12.74
C ILE A 193 -2.16 11.61 13.72
N ASN A 194 -3.00 11.55 14.75
CA ASN A 194 -3.08 12.59 15.78
C ASN A 194 -1.74 12.74 16.52
N LEU A 195 -1.14 11.63 16.96
CA LEU A 195 0.20 11.62 17.56
C LEU A 195 1.28 12.13 16.58
N SER A 196 1.25 11.73 15.31
CA SER A 196 2.21 12.24 14.31
C SER A 196 2.13 13.77 14.16
N GLY A 197 0.93 14.36 14.23
CA GLY A 197 0.75 15.81 14.22
C GLY A 197 1.34 16.50 15.46
N ARG A 198 1.19 15.89 16.64
CA ARG A 198 1.83 16.35 17.89
C ARG A 198 3.37 16.32 17.75
N LEU A 199 3.93 15.23 17.23
CA LEU A 199 5.38 15.08 17.02
C LEU A 199 5.94 16.05 15.96
N ILE A 200 5.27 16.21 14.82
CA ILE A 200 5.63 17.16 13.75
C ILE A 200 5.60 18.61 14.25
N SER A 201 4.72 18.92 15.22
CA SER A 201 4.65 20.25 15.84
C SER A 201 5.92 20.61 16.63
N ILE A 202 6.64 19.64 17.19
CA ILE A 202 7.93 19.85 17.89
C ILE A 202 8.99 20.39 16.91
N TYR A 203 8.97 19.96 15.65
CA TYR A 203 9.86 20.44 14.59
C TYR A 203 9.41 21.79 13.98
N ALA A 204 8.46 22.48 14.60
CA ALA A 204 7.84 23.72 14.12
C ALA A 204 7.19 23.59 12.71
N GLN A 205 6.79 22.38 12.34
CA GLN A 205 6.10 22.02 11.08
C GLN A 205 4.60 21.71 11.31
N GLY A 206 4.08 22.05 12.49
CA GLY A 206 2.75 21.68 12.97
C GLY A 206 1.57 22.48 12.43
N TYR A 207 0.53 22.63 13.26
CA TYR A 207 -0.66 23.41 12.96
C TYR A 207 -0.33 24.88 12.68
N GLY A 208 -0.92 25.46 11.64
CA GLY A 208 -0.69 26.85 11.25
C GLY A 208 0.69 27.16 10.65
N LYS A 209 1.50 26.13 10.33
CA LYS A 209 2.87 26.28 9.79
C LYS A 209 3.00 26.19 8.26
N ILE A 210 1.88 25.98 7.57
CA ILE A 210 1.80 25.95 6.09
C ILE A 210 2.48 27.22 5.51
N ASN A 211 3.36 27.02 4.53
CA ASN A 211 4.14 28.08 3.87
C ASN A 211 5.14 28.85 4.77
N GLN A 212 5.43 28.38 5.99
CA GLN A 212 6.52 28.91 6.83
C GLN A 212 7.83 28.15 6.58
N SER A 213 8.97 28.84 6.67
CA SER A 213 10.29 28.22 6.51
C SER A 213 10.58 27.22 7.63
N SER A 214 10.83 25.96 7.28
CA SER A 214 11.16 24.89 8.23
C SER A 214 12.60 24.39 8.04
N LYS A 215 13.25 23.95 9.12
CA LYS A 215 14.45 23.11 9.01
C LYS A 215 14.01 21.64 8.94
N HIS A 216 14.62 20.86 8.06
CA HIS A 216 14.35 19.42 7.91
C HIS A 216 15.45 18.58 8.55
N THR A 217 15.05 17.44 9.08
CA THR A 217 15.94 16.38 9.59
C THR A 217 15.44 15.03 9.08
N PRO A 218 16.28 13.98 9.04
CA PRO A 218 15.83 12.64 8.66
C PRO A 218 14.64 12.14 9.50
N HIS A 219 14.57 12.49 10.80
CA HIS A 219 13.45 12.12 11.66
C HIS A 219 12.17 12.93 11.36
N SER A 220 12.26 14.24 11.09
CA SER A 220 11.07 15.02 10.70
C SER A 220 10.47 14.52 9.38
N LEU A 221 11.32 14.17 8.41
CA LEU A 221 10.88 13.59 7.13
C LEU A 221 10.30 12.17 7.31
N TYR A 222 10.80 11.39 8.28
CA TYR A 222 10.23 10.09 8.65
C TYR A 222 8.83 10.23 9.31
N LEU A 223 8.63 11.24 10.16
CA LEU A 223 7.31 11.53 10.72
C LEU A 223 6.30 11.93 9.63
N TRP A 224 6.71 12.77 8.67
CA TRP A 224 5.88 13.13 7.52
C TRP A 224 5.56 11.95 6.61
N TYR A 225 6.55 11.10 6.30
CA TYR A 225 6.33 9.84 5.58
C TYR A 225 5.27 8.98 6.27
N THR A 226 5.41 8.79 7.58
CA THR A 226 4.48 7.97 8.40
C THR A 226 3.09 8.60 8.46
N ARG A 227 2.98 9.93 8.55
CA ARG A 227 1.69 10.63 8.55
C ARG A 227 0.98 10.51 7.20
N LEU A 228 1.67 10.74 6.10
CA LEU A 228 1.10 10.69 4.75
C LEU A 228 0.72 9.26 4.36
N SER A 229 1.51 8.25 4.74
CA SER A 229 1.11 6.85 4.53
C SER A 229 -0.08 6.45 5.42
N LEU A 230 -0.25 7.00 6.62
CA LEU A 230 -1.45 6.74 7.43
C LEU A 230 -2.70 7.42 6.85
N LEU A 231 -2.58 8.67 6.37
CA LEU A 231 -3.67 9.39 5.68
C LEU A 231 -4.13 8.63 4.43
N ALA A 232 -3.18 8.18 3.60
CA ALA A 232 -3.47 7.34 2.45
C ALA A 232 -4.12 6.00 2.89
N LYS A 233 -3.64 5.37 3.98
CA LYS A 233 -4.20 4.10 4.48
C LYS A 233 -5.66 4.21 4.92
N LEU A 234 -6.07 5.39 5.36
CA LEU A 234 -7.44 5.72 5.74
C LEU A 234 -8.25 6.41 4.63
N LYS A 235 -7.78 6.38 3.37
CA LYS A 235 -8.47 6.95 2.20
C LYS A 235 -8.77 8.46 2.37
N GLN A 236 -7.96 9.18 3.15
CA GLN A 236 -8.15 10.61 3.48
C GLN A 236 -7.59 11.51 2.38
N ASN A 237 -8.12 11.35 1.17
CA ASN A 237 -7.52 11.83 -0.08
C ASN A 237 -7.32 13.35 -0.13
N GLU A 238 -8.26 14.13 0.40
CA GLU A 238 -8.13 15.59 0.51
C GLU A 238 -6.97 16.04 1.39
N LEU A 239 -6.82 15.43 2.57
CA LEU A 239 -5.74 15.75 3.50
C LEU A 239 -4.40 15.29 2.93
N LEU A 240 -4.38 14.14 2.27
CA LEU A 240 -3.22 13.62 1.56
C LEU A 240 -2.75 14.58 0.45
N GLU A 241 -3.63 15.12 -0.40
CA GLU A 241 -3.24 16.12 -1.40
C GLU A 241 -2.70 17.39 -0.74
N LYS A 242 -3.43 17.94 0.24
CA LYS A 242 -3.09 19.21 0.90
C LYS A 242 -1.74 19.15 1.63
N GLU A 243 -1.44 18.04 2.31
CA GLU A 243 -0.20 17.89 3.10
C GLU A 243 1.00 17.33 2.30
N SER A 244 0.78 16.61 1.20
CA SER A 244 1.88 16.12 0.32
C SER A 244 2.41 17.20 -0.61
N LYS A 245 1.55 18.11 -1.10
CA LYS A 245 1.86 19.13 -2.11
C LYS A 245 3.10 20.01 -1.82
N PRO A 246 3.42 20.41 -0.58
CA PRO A 246 4.63 21.20 -0.30
C PRO A 246 5.95 20.48 -0.62
N PHE A 247 6.00 19.14 -0.55
CA PHE A 247 7.20 18.33 -0.73
C PHE A 247 7.56 18.08 -2.20
N GLY A 248 6.57 18.03 -3.09
CA GLY A 248 6.77 17.75 -4.52
C GLY A 248 7.55 16.45 -4.76
N ASP A 249 8.57 16.51 -5.64
CA ASP A 249 9.43 15.37 -5.98
C ASP A 249 10.61 15.18 -4.97
N LEU A 250 10.60 15.89 -3.82
CA LEU A 250 11.68 15.93 -2.79
C LEU A 250 13.07 16.30 -3.35
N ASP A 251 13.13 17.04 -4.45
CA ASP A 251 14.37 17.46 -5.12
C ASP A 251 14.92 18.81 -4.62
N LYS A 252 14.19 19.53 -3.76
CA LYS A 252 14.63 20.86 -3.28
C LYS A 252 15.93 20.78 -2.45
N PRO A 253 16.82 21.80 -2.51
CA PRO A 253 18.08 21.84 -1.78
C PRO A 253 17.98 21.47 -0.29
N ASP A 254 16.91 21.87 0.39
CA ASP A 254 16.69 21.61 1.81
C ASP A 254 16.35 20.14 2.17
N MET A 255 16.31 19.25 1.18
CA MET A 255 16.25 17.79 1.37
C MET A 255 17.61 17.09 1.47
N TYR A 256 18.73 17.81 1.29
CA TYR A 256 20.07 17.23 1.18
C TYR A 256 20.96 17.59 2.39
N TYR A 257 21.78 16.65 2.83
CA TYR A 257 22.67 16.83 3.98
C TYR A 257 23.61 18.05 3.82
N THR A 258 24.11 18.26 2.61
CA THR A 258 25.00 19.39 2.23
C THR A 258 24.38 20.78 2.34
N PHE A 259 23.05 20.89 2.52
CA PHE A 259 22.37 22.16 2.77
C PHE A 259 22.52 22.63 4.24
N TYR A 260 22.78 21.70 5.17
CA TYR A 260 22.96 21.99 6.60
C TYR A 260 24.38 21.62 7.06
N PRO A 261 25.44 22.29 6.57
CA PRO A 261 26.83 21.98 6.93
C PRO A 261 27.11 22.15 8.43
N GLU A 262 26.37 23.02 9.11
CA GLU A 262 26.40 23.18 10.58
C GLU A 262 25.99 21.91 11.35
N LEU A 263 25.16 21.04 10.75
CA LEU A 263 24.61 19.85 11.40
C LEU A 263 25.22 18.54 10.87
N TYR A 264 25.63 18.52 9.60
CA TYR A 264 26.06 17.30 8.90
C TYR A 264 27.42 17.42 8.20
N GLY A 265 28.12 18.55 8.37
CA GLY A 265 29.43 18.81 7.78
C GLY A 265 29.42 18.66 6.26
N THR A 266 30.24 17.74 5.76
CA THR A 266 30.39 17.43 4.33
C THR A 266 29.61 16.19 3.89
N LYS A 267 28.73 15.60 4.72
CA LYS A 267 27.98 14.39 4.35
C LYS A 267 27.19 14.62 3.04
N PRO A 268 27.41 13.82 1.99
CA PRO A 268 26.63 13.88 0.76
C PRO A 268 25.32 13.08 0.86
N GLY A 269 24.44 13.25 -0.12
CA GLY A 269 23.19 12.49 -0.24
C GLY A 269 21.95 13.21 0.27
N SER A 270 20.83 12.49 0.19
CA SER A 270 19.47 12.93 0.51
C SER A 270 19.07 12.50 1.91
N MET A 271 18.52 13.43 2.70
CA MET A 271 17.86 13.12 3.97
C MET A 271 16.49 12.46 3.75
N ALA A 272 15.85 12.77 2.62
CA ALA A 272 14.59 12.16 2.22
C ALA A 272 14.82 10.71 1.74
N SER A 273 14.10 9.76 2.34
CA SER A 273 14.24 8.35 2.06
C SER A 273 13.65 7.96 0.69
N PHE A 274 14.16 6.88 0.09
CA PHE A 274 13.58 6.30 -1.13
C PHE A 274 12.09 5.95 -0.97
N ALA A 275 11.68 5.44 0.20
CA ALA A 275 10.29 5.10 0.48
C ALA A 275 9.37 6.35 0.46
N PHE A 276 9.85 7.50 0.95
CA PHE A 276 9.09 8.75 0.90
C PHE A 276 9.02 9.34 -0.52
N ARG A 277 10.10 9.22 -1.31
CA ARG A 277 10.10 9.57 -2.74
C ARG A 277 9.10 8.72 -3.53
N LEU A 278 9.02 7.43 -3.24
CA LEU A 278 8.04 6.52 -3.84
C LEU A 278 6.60 6.87 -3.42
N LEU A 279 6.36 7.16 -2.14
CA LEU A 279 5.05 7.58 -1.63
C LEU A 279 4.53 8.82 -2.37
N LEU A 280 5.35 9.87 -2.52
CA LEU A 280 4.93 11.09 -3.22
C LEU A 280 4.77 10.91 -4.74
N ALA A 281 5.37 9.86 -5.32
CA ALA A 281 5.14 9.47 -6.70
C ALA A 281 3.82 8.72 -6.90
N GLU A 282 3.38 7.87 -5.94
CA GLU A 282 2.08 7.19 -6.00
C GLU A 282 0.93 8.06 -5.50
N VAL A 283 1.18 9.02 -4.61
CA VAL A 283 0.19 9.94 -4.00
C VAL A 283 -0.86 10.49 -5.00
N PRO A 284 -0.54 10.90 -6.24
CA PRO A 284 -1.54 11.41 -7.17
C PRO A 284 -2.58 10.40 -7.64
N TYR A 285 -2.29 9.09 -7.56
CA TYR A 285 -3.29 8.06 -7.84
C TYR A 285 -4.45 8.17 -6.86
N TYR A 286 -4.16 8.37 -5.57
CA TYR A 286 -5.16 8.35 -4.49
C TYR A 286 -6.19 9.49 -4.57
N TYR A 287 -5.96 10.52 -5.38
CA TYR A 287 -6.88 11.65 -5.60
C TYR A 287 -7.22 11.86 -7.10
N GLY A 288 -7.26 10.78 -7.88
CA GLY A 288 -7.80 10.80 -9.23
C GLY A 288 -6.88 11.30 -10.34
N LYS A 289 -5.57 11.38 -10.06
CA LYS A 289 -4.55 11.80 -11.04
C LYS A 289 -3.55 10.66 -11.34
N PRO A 290 -4.01 9.45 -11.73
CA PRO A 290 -3.10 8.30 -11.92
C PRO A 290 -2.10 8.51 -13.07
N LYS A 291 -2.42 9.33 -14.08
CA LYS A 291 -1.46 9.75 -15.11
C LYS A 291 -0.28 10.54 -14.52
N GLU A 292 -0.55 11.46 -13.58
CA GLU A 292 0.50 12.23 -12.89
C GLU A 292 1.35 11.32 -11.98
N ALA A 293 0.73 10.32 -11.36
CA ALA A 293 1.45 9.30 -10.59
C ALA A 293 2.36 8.45 -11.50
N LEU A 294 1.86 8.02 -12.66
CA LEU A 294 2.64 7.27 -13.66
C LEU A 294 3.86 8.08 -14.14
N ASP A 295 3.68 9.36 -14.48
CA ASP A 295 4.77 10.27 -14.85
C ASP A 295 5.82 10.40 -13.73
N LYS A 296 5.39 10.58 -12.48
CA LYS A 296 6.31 10.66 -11.32
C LYS A 296 7.04 9.34 -11.06
N LEU A 297 6.35 8.21 -11.19
CA LEU A 297 6.95 6.88 -11.05
C LEU A 297 8.01 6.63 -12.14
N HIS A 298 7.76 7.04 -13.39
CA HIS A 298 8.77 6.96 -14.45
C HIS A 298 9.97 7.91 -14.23
N LYS A 299 9.77 9.11 -13.66
CA LYS A 299 10.90 9.96 -13.20
C LYS A 299 11.74 9.25 -12.13
N VAL A 300 11.10 8.66 -11.12
CA VAL A 300 11.78 7.91 -10.04
C VAL A 300 12.54 6.70 -10.63
N LEU A 301 11.93 5.97 -11.57
CA LEU A 301 12.56 4.86 -12.28
C LEU A 301 13.78 5.32 -13.09
N SER A 302 13.71 6.47 -13.76
CA SER A 302 14.82 7.05 -14.51
C SER A 302 16.02 7.35 -13.61
N VAL A 303 15.81 7.98 -12.45
CA VAL A 303 16.87 8.25 -11.47
C VAL A 303 17.43 6.96 -10.86
N VAL A 304 16.59 5.95 -10.58
CA VAL A 304 17.06 4.64 -10.11
C VAL A 304 17.93 3.94 -11.16
N ASN A 305 17.55 3.99 -12.44
CA ASN A 305 18.35 3.44 -13.54
C ASN A 305 19.68 4.19 -13.73
N GLU A 306 19.69 5.52 -13.60
CA GLU A 306 20.91 6.34 -13.64
C GLU A 306 21.86 5.98 -12.47
N ILE A 307 21.32 5.80 -11.26
CA ILE A 307 22.10 5.37 -10.09
C ILE A 307 22.67 3.96 -10.28
N LEU A 308 21.88 3.01 -10.82
CA LEU A 308 22.35 1.66 -11.14
C LEU A 308 23.47 1.67 -12.19
N SER A 309 23.31 2.47 -13.26
CA SER A 309 24.33 2.62 -14.30
C SER A 309 25.64 3.20 -13.73
N ASN A 310 25.55 4.25 -12.91
CA ASN A 310 26.70 4.85 -12.24
C ASN A 310 27.39 3.88 -11.26
N LEU A 311 26.63 3.06 -10.52
CA LEU A 311 27.18 2.01 -9.65
C LEU A 311 27.90 0.92 -10.47
N GLN A 312 27.29 0.44 -11.55
CA GLN A 312 27.88 -0.56 -12.45
C GLN A 312 29.18 -0.03 -13.08
N ALA A 313 29.16 1.20 -13.62
CA ALA A 313 30.32 1.87 -14.21
C ALA A 313 31.41 2.24 -13.18
N GLY A 314 31.07 2.34 -11.88
CA GLY A 314 32.01 2.73 -10.83
C GLY A 314 32.20 4.25 -10.68
N LEU A 315 31.24 5.05 -11.15
CA LEU A 315 31.32 6.53 -11.15
C LEU A 315 30.87 7.18 -9.83
N MET A 316 30.57 6.38 -8.80
CA MET A 316 30.32 6.88 -7.45
C MET A 316 31.63 7.35 -6.81
N ARG A 317 31.66 8.59 -6.33
CA ARG A 317 32.87 9.32 -5.94
C ARG A 317 33.67 8.59 -4.85
N GLU A 318 34.87 8.15 -5.23
CA GLU A 318 35.75 7.32 -4.40
C GLU A 318 36.31 8.06 -3.18
N ALA A 319 36.49 7.32 -2.09
CA ALA A 319 37.38 7.62 -0.98
C ALA A 319 38.31 6.40 -0.77
N ASN A 320 39.51 6.65 -0.25
CA ASN A 320 40.65 5.72 -0.42
C ASN A 320 40.48 4.34 0.23
N ASP A 321 41.14 3.35 -0.38
CA ASP A 321 41.51 2.02 0.14
C ASP A 321 40.39 1.23 0.88
N THR A 322 39.77 0.24 0.23
CA THR A 322 40.46 -1.05 0.02
C THR A 322 39.77 -1.91 -1.05
N LYS A 323 40.53 -2.54 -1.96
CA LYS A 323 39.95 -3.13 -3.20
C LYS A 323 38.99 -4.31 -3.01
N VAL A 324 39.10 -5.08 -1.92
CA VAL A 324 38.30 -6.30 -1.70
C VAL A 324 36.92 -5.95 -1.13
N THR A 325 36.89 -5.25 0.01
CA THR A 325 35.70 -4.66 0.64
C THR A 325 34.87 -3.84 -0.34
N ASN A 326 35.50 -2.96 -1.13
CA ASN A 326 34.82 -2.15 -2.14
C ASN A 326 34.08 -3.00 -3.20
N THR A 327 34.51 -4.24 -3.46
CA THR A 327 33.87 -5.13 -4.45
C THR A 327 32.58 -5.75 -3.91
N GLU A 328 32.51 -6.08 -2.63
CA GLU A 328 31.31 -6.64 -1.99
C GLU A 328 30.30 -5.55 -1.67
N GLN A 329 30.74 -4.43 -1.10
CA GLN A 329 29.91 -3.24 -0.91
C GLN A 329 29.26 -2.75 -2.23
N LYS A 330 30.00 -2.80 -3.36
CA LYS A 330 29.44 -2.49 -4.68
C LYS A 330 28.34 -3.48 -5.12
N LYS A 331 28.49 -4.78 -4.82
CA LYS A 331 27.43 -5.78 -5.09
C LYS A 331 26.19 -5.50 -4.23
N ASP A 332 26.37 -5.21 -2.94
CA ASP A 332 25.26 -4.91 -2.03
C ASP A 332 24.53 -3.61 -2.40
N ALA A 333 25.27 -2.58 -2.82
CA ALA A 333 24.68 -1.37 -3.37
C ALA A 333 23.87 -1.68 -4.64
N ILE A 334 24.39 -2.50 -5.56
CA ILE A 334 23.65 -2.92 -6.78
C ILE A 334 22.41 -3.76 -6.41
N LYS A 335 22.49 -4.69 -5.44
CA LYS A 335 21.37 -5.49 -4.94
C LYS A 335 20.28 -4.60 -4.31
N LEU A 336 20.68 -3.63 -3.48
CA LEU A 336 19.78 -2.62 -2.89
C LEU A 336 19.07 -1.79 -3.95
N TRP A 337 19.79 -1.29 -4.96
CA TRP A 337 19.21 -0.47 -6.01
C TRP A 337 18.43 -1.28 -7.06
N SER A 338 18.74 -2.57 -7.26
CA SER A 338 17.90 -3.52 -8.02
C SER A 338 16.56 -3.74 -7.32
N ARG A 339 16.56 -4.04 -6.00
CA ARG A 339 15.35 -4.11 -5.18
C ARG A 339 14.54 -2.81 -5.20
N ARG A 340 15.20 -1.65 -5.24
CA ARG A 340 14.53 -0.35 -5.46
C ARG A 340 13.90 -0.26 -6.87
N LYS A 341 14.60 -0.64 -7.96
CA LYS A 341 14.04 -0.68 -9.33
C LYS A 341 12.79 -1.56 -9.37
N SER A 342 12.88 -2.80 -8.91
CA SER A 342 11.77 -3.75 -8.86
C SER A 342 10.58 -3.22 -8.07
N ARG A 343 10.82 -2.50 -6.96
CA ARG A 343 9.75 -1.84 -6.20
C ARG A 343 9.06 -0.72 -6.98
N VAL A 344 9.78 0.13 -7.72
CA VAL A 344 9.17 1.15 -8.60
C VAL A 344 8.37 0.49 -9.73
N LEU A 345 8.90 -0.57 -10.35
CA LEU A 345 8.20 -1.31 -11.40
C LEU A 345 6.89 -1.93 -10.88
N ILE A 346 6.90 -2.53 -9.68
CA ILE A 346 5.68 -3.01 -9.02
C ILE A 346 4.69 -1.86 -8.77
N SER A 347 5.15 -0.68 -8.34
CA SER A 347 4.28 0.49 -8.17
C SER A 347 3.66 0.96 -9.49
N ILE A 348 4.42 0.97 -10.59
CA ILE A 348 3.91 1.25 -11.94
C ILE A 348 2.88 0.20 -12.38
N ILE A 349 3.12 -1.09 -12.13
CA ILE A 349 2.15 -2.15 -12.46
C ILE A 349 0.82 -1.93 -11.73
N ASN A 350 0.81 -1.58 -10.43
CA ASN A 350 -0.46 -1.31 -9.73
C ASN A 350 -1.19 -0.10 -10.32
N CYS A 351 -0.44 0.96 -10.66
CA CYS A 351 -0.97 2.15 -11.31
C CYS A 351 -1.63 1.80 -12.66
N ALA A 352 -0.95 1.00 -13.49
CA ALA A 352 -1.44 0.53 -14.78
C ALA A 352 -2.68 -0.38 -14.64
N VAL A 353 -2.68 -1.34 -13.69
CA VAL A 353 -3.83 -2.20 -13.40
C VAL A 353 -5.04 -1.39 -12.92
N GLY A 354 -4.83 -0.39 -12.05
CA GLY A 354 -5.86 0.53 -11.59
C GLY A 354 -6.46 1.39 -12.70
N MET A 355 -5.61 1.87 -13.62
CA MET A 355 -6.01 2.53 -14.88
C MET A 355 -6.65 1.57 -15.90
N LYS A 356 -6.81 0.28 -15.59
CA LYS A 356 -7.26 -0.79 -16.52
C LYS A 356 -6.36 -0.96 -17.76
N ASN A 357 -5.13 -0.45 -17.72
CA ASN A 357 -4.11 -0.65 -18.75
C ASN A 357 -3.38 -1.98 -18.50
N TYR A 358 -4.12 -3.07 -18.69
CA TYR A 358 -3.64 -4.43 -18.44
C TYR A 358 -2.47 -4.83 -19.34
N ILE A 359 -2.36 -4.24 -20.54
CA ILE A 359 -1.26 -4.49 -21.48
C ILE A 359 0.07 -4.00 -20.87
N LEU A 360 0.14 -2.72 -20.48
CA LEU A 360 1.32 -2.15 -19.82
C LEU A 360 1.68 -2.87 -18.51
N ALA A 361 0.67 -3.33 -17.77
CA ALA A 361 0.85 -4.12 -16.56
C ALA A 361 1.50 -5.48 -16.84
N VAL A 362 1.14 -6.15 -17.94
CA VAL A 362 1.76 -7.42 -18.38
C VAL A 362 3.16 -7.17 -18.95
N ASP A 363 3.36 -6.16 -19.82
CA ASP A 363 4.65 -5.86 -20.44
C ASP A 363 5.76 -5.63 -19.40
N ILE A 364 5.48 -4.80 -18.39
CA ILE A 364 6.44 -4.47 -17.32
C ILE A 364 6.67 -5.67 -16.39
N LEU A 365 5.64 -6.47 -16.14
CA LEU A 365 5.72 -7.68 -15.33
C LEU A 365 6.53 -8.79 -16.02
N GLU A 366 6.41 -8.87 -17.35
CA GLU A 366 7.28 -9.69 -18.16
C GLU A 366 8.73 -9.18 -18.19
N GLU A 367 8.99 -7.87 -18.31
CA GLU A 367 10.34 -7.30 -18.13
C GLU A 367 10.91 -7.69 -16.76
N LEU A 368 10.12 -7.52 -15.70
CA LEU A 368 10.50 -7.87 -14.34
C LEU A 368 10.85 -9.35 -14.21
N SER A 369 10.07 -10.25 -14.84
CA SER A 369 10.35 -11.70 -14.82
C SER A 369 11.66 -12.10 -15.51
N LYS A 370 12.21 -11.25 -16.38
CA LYS A 370 13.41 -11.55 -17.20
C LYS A 370 14.73 -11.23 -16.46
N SER A 371 14.70 -10.62 -15.27
CA SER A 371 15.91 -10.40 -14.46
C SER A 371 16.30 -11.62 -13.63
N HIS A 372 17.60 -11.88 -13.55
CA HIS A 372 18.20 -13.08 -12.94
C HIS A 372 18.14 -13.13 -11.39
N ASP A 373 17.58 -12.11 -10.75
CA ASP A 373 17.58 -11.93 -9.29
C ASP A 373 16.49 -12.77 -8.55
N TRP A 374 15.57 -13.41 -9.28
CA TRP A 374 14.36 -14.05 -8.72
C TRP A 374 14.48 -15.56 -8.51
N THR A 375 13.87 -16.06 -7.43
CA THR A 375 13.71 -17.51 -7.23
C THR A 375 12.62 -18.11 -8.14
N THR A 376 12.63 -19.44 -8.32
CA THR A 376 11.60 -20.16 -9.08
C THR A 376 10.19 -19.99 -8.51
N GLU A 377 10.03 -19.81 -7.19
CA GLU A 377 8.72 -19.47 -6.62
C GLU A 377 8.31 -18.04 -7.01
N GLN A 378 9.23 -17.08 -6.99
CA GLN A 378 8.93 -15.68 -7.32
C GLN A 378 8.56 -15.52 -8.80
N LEU A 379 9.23 -16.25 -9.69
CA LEU A 379 8.83 -16.39 -11.10
C LEU A 379 7.45 -17.06 -11.25
N GLN A 380 7.12 -18.06 -10.41
CA GLN A 380 5.79 -18.68 -10.40
C GLN A 380 4.71 -17.74 -9.84
N ILE A 381 5.05 -16.87 -8.88
CA ILE A 381 4.17 -15.79 -8.40
C ILE A 381 3.89 -14.84 -9.56
N PHE A 382 4.91 -14.29 -10.22
CA PHE A 382 4.73 -13.41 -11.39
C PHE A 382 3.90 -14.07 -12.49
N ARG A 383 4.07 -15.37 -12.73
CA ARG A 383 3.27 -16.11 -13.70
C ARG A 383 1.79 -16.22 -13.29
N SER A 384 1.49 -16.45 -12.00
CA SER A 384 0.13 -16.35 -11.48
C SER A 384 -0.41 -14.91 -11.53
N SER A 385 0.42 -13.90 -11.29
CA SER A 385 0.07 -12.48 -11.45
C SER A 385 -0.36 -12.16 -12.88
N ILE A 386 0.43 -12.55 -13.89
CA ILE A 386 0.09 -12.39 -15.32
C ILE A 386 -1.24 -13.12 -15.63
N GLY A 387 -1.37 -14.38 -15.20
CA GLY A 387 -2.60 -15.16 -15.41
C GLY A 387 -3.85 -14.52 -14.82
N ARG A 388 -3.75 -13.93 -13.61
CA ARG A 388 -4.85 -13.17 -12.99
C ARG A 388 -5.16 -11.86 -13.73
N ILE A 389 -4.17 -11.17 -14.30
CA ILE A 389 -4.41 -10.00 -15.16
C ILE A 389 -5.18 -10.40 -16.43
N TYR A 390 -4.87 -11.56 -17.04
CA TYR A 390 -5.67 -12.07 -18.16
C TYR A 390 -7.10 -12.47 -17.76
N LEU A 391 -7.35 -12.97 -16.54
CA LEU A 391 -8.71 -13.14 -16.01
C LEU A 391 -9.46 -11.80 -15.90
N PHE A 392 -8.81 -10.73 -15.43
CA PHE A 392 -9.40 -9.38 -15.38
C PHE A 392 -9.62 -8.76 -16.78
N LEU A 393 -8.81 -9.12 -17.78
CA LEU A 393 -9.02 -8.76 -19.18
C LEU A 393 -10.18 -9.55 -19.83
N GLY A 394 -10.61 -10.65 -19.23
CA GLY A 394 -11.64 -11.56 -19.75
C GLY A 394 -11.10 -12.68 -20.66
N ASP A 395 -9.79 -12.74 -20.91
CA ASP A 395 -9.18 -13.87 -21.63
C ASP A 395 -8.90 -15.04 -20.68
N VAL A 396 -9.96 -15.77 -20.39
CA VAL A 396 -9.92 -17.01 -19.60
C VAL A 396 -9.02 -18.07 -20.25
N SER A 397 -8.80 -18.01 -21.58
CA SER A 397 -8.04 -19.03 -22.30
C SER A 397 -6.53 -18.92 -22.07
N THR A 398 -5.95 -17.73 -22.25
CA THR A 398 -4.52 -17.52 -21.94
C THR A 398 -4.28 -17.60 -20.44
N ALA A 399 -5.17 -17.05 -19.61
CA ALA A 399 -5.11 -17.18 -18.16
C ALA A 399 -5.03 -18.65 -17.71
N GLU A 400 -5.90 -19.52 -18.22
CA GLU A 400 -5.88 -20.94 -17.89
C GLU A 400 -4.58 -21.62 -18.31
N THR A 401 -4.04 -21.32 -19.51
CA THR A 401 -2.74 -21.87 -19.92
C THR A 401 -1.57 -21.38 -19.06
N LEU A 402 -1.62 -20.16 -18.54
CA LEU A 402 -0.56 -19.59 -17.69
C LEU A 402 -0.59 -20.16 -16.26
N LEU A 403 -1.79 -20.31 -15.69
CA LEU A 403 -2.02 -20.79 -14.33
C LEU A 403 -1.85 -22.32 -14.20
N ASN A 404 -2.16 -23.07 -15.25
CA ASN A 404 -1.96 -24.53 -15.28
C ASN A 404 -0.51 -24.93 -15.63
N ASN A 405 0.13 -24.27 -16.61
CA ASN A 405 1.50 -24.61 -17.01
C ASN A 405 2.52 -24.00 -16.03
N ARG A 406 2.99 -24.80 -15.08
CA ARG A 406 3.84 -24.36 -13.96
C ARG A 406 5.33 -24.44 -14.25
N ILE A 407 6.07 -23.54 -13.60
CA ILE A 407 7.54 -23.57 -13.50
C ILE A 407 7.97 -24.63 -12.47
N ILE A 408 7.23 -24.76 -11.36
CA ILE A 408 7.49 -25.77 -10.33
C ILE A 408 6.38 -26.84 -10.38
N GLN A 409 6.76 -28.08 -10.68
CA GLN A 409 5.87 -29.24 -10.63
C GLN A 409 5.95 -29.91 -9.26
N THR A 410 5.18 -29.41 -8.29
CA THR A 410 5.01 -30.06 -6.98
C THR A 410 3.96 -31.18 -7.06
N THR A 411 4.17 -32.26 -6.33
CA THR A 411 3.13 -33.28 -6.06
C THR A 411 2.10 -32.79 -5.04
N THR A 412 2.47 -31.80 -4.23
CA THR A 412 1.59 -31.13 -3.28
C THR A 412 0.88 -29.95 -3.92
N THR A 413 -0.46 -30.00 -3.90
CA THR A 413 -1.33 -28.85 -4.22
C THR A 413 -1.12 -27.74 -3.19
N THR A 414 -1.11 -26.48 -3.61
CA THR A 414 -0.93 -25.33 -2.70
C THR A 414 -2.21 -24.52 -2.50
N VAL A 415 -2.28 -23.71 -1.43
CA VAL A 415 -3.38 -22.74 -1.24
C VAL A 415 -3.48 -21.77 -2.43
N ARG A 416 -2.33 -21.26 -2.90
CA ARG A 416 -2.23 -20.37 -4.07
C ARG A 416 -2.81 -21.01 -5.34
N GLU A 417 -2.57 -22.32 -5.53
CA GLU A 417 -3.15 -23.09 -6.63
C GLU A 417 -4.67 -23.26 -6.54
N LEU A 418 -5.19 -23.60 -5.37
CA LEU A 418 -6.63 -23.77 -5.18
C LEU A 418 -7.36 -22.43 -5.32
N VAL A 419 -6.73 -21.32 -4.91
CA VAL A 419 -7.18 -19.96 -5.26
C VAL A 419 -7.21 -19.77 -6.78
N ASP A 420 -6.10 -19.98 -7.48
CA ASP A 420 -6.01 -19.75 -8.92
C ASP A 420 -7.01 -20.60 -9.73
N ARG A 421 -7.17 -21.88 -9.39
CA ARG A 421 -8.21 -22.77 -9.95
C ARG A 421 -9.62 -22.29 -9.61
N GLY A 422 -9.84 -21.83 -8.38
CA GLY A 422 -11.08 -21.19 -7.95
C GLY A 422 -11.43 -19.98 -8.81
N LEU A 423 -10.48 -19.08 -9.05
CA LEU A 423 -10.66 -17.88 -9.88
C LEU A 423 -10.94 -18.22 -11.37
N ILE A 424 -10.37 -19.31 -11.90
CA ILE A 424 -10.72 -19.81 -13.25
C ILE A 424 -12.14 -20.37 -13.28
N ALA A 425 -12.51 -21.21 -12.32
CA ALA A 425 -13.86 -21.78 -12.22
C ALA A 425 -14.92 -20.68 -12.05
N VAL A 426 -14.62 -19.67 -11.22
CA VAL A 426 -15.34 -18.40 -11.10
C VAL A 426 -15.54 -17.74 -12.47
N ALA A 427 -14.46 -17.50 -13.22
CA ALA A 427 -14.51 -16.84 -14.53
C ALA A 427 -15.31 -17.63 -15.59
N LYS A 428 -15.48 -18.94 -15.37
CA LYS A 428 -16.29 -19.84 -16.22
C LYS A 428 -17.76 -19.96 -15.80
N ASN A 429 -18.23 -19.25 -14.77
CA ASN A 429 -19.53 -19.44 -14.09
C ASN A 429 -19.69 -20.78 -13.35
N SER A 430 -18.61 -21.54 -13.12
CA SER A 430 -18.63 -22.78 -12.35
C SER A 430 -18.64 -22.49 -10.83
N PHE A 431 -19.60 -21.72 -10.33
CA PHE A 431 -19.65 -21.24 -8.94
C PHE A 431 -19.54 -22.35 -7.88
N GLN A 432 -20.14 -23.52 -8.12
CA GLN A 432 -20.07 -24.65 -7.19
C GLN A 432 -18.70 -25.34 -7.20
N GLU A 433 -18.01 -25.37 -8.33
CA GLU A 433 -16.64 -25.87 -8.47
C GLU A 433 -15.64 -24.91 -7.81
N ALA A 434 -15.81 -23.60 -8.04
CA ALA A 434 -15.08 -22.54 -7.37
C ALA A 434 -15.23 -22.62 -5.83
N PHE A 435 -16.46 -22.82 -5.33
CA PHE A 435 -16.70 -23.03 -3.91
C PHE A 435 -15.90 -24.22 -3.37
N ASN A 436 -15.88 -25.36 -4.09
CA ASN A 436 -15.13 -26.54 -3.68
C ASN A 436 -13.60 -26.29 -3.63
N TYR A 437 -13.06 -25.52 -4.58
CA TYR A 437 -11.66 -25.10 -4.57
C TYR A 437 -11.34 -24.14 -3.41
N PHE A 438 -12.17 -23.12 -3.16
CA PHE A 438 -11.96 -22.22 -2.02
C PHE A 438 -12.19 -22.92 -0.66
N GLN A 439 -13.11 -23.90 -0.59
CA GLN A 439 -13.34 -24.71 0.60
C GLN A 439 -12.13 -25.60 0.92
N THR A 440 -11.58 -26.30 -0.08
CA THR A 440 -10.36 -27.10 0.12
C THR A 440 -9.17 -26.22 0.49
N ALA A 441 -9.00 -25.05 -0.16
CA ALA A 441 -8.01 -24.06 0.26
C ALA A 441 -8.22 -23.61 1.72
N SER A 442 -9.47 -23.40 2.15
CA SER A 442 -9.81 -22.97 3.51
C SER A 442 -9.62 -24.07 4.57
N THR A 443 -9.51 -25.34 4.18
CA THR A 443 -9.05 -26.40 5.10
C THR A 443 -7.54 -26.39 5.31
N MET A 444 -6.78 -25.83 4.36
CA MET A 444 -5.32 -25.70 4.43
C MET A 444 -4.87 -24.40 5.11
N ASP A 445 -5.56 -23.28 4.85
CA ASP A 445 -5.43 -22.03 5.61
C ASP A 445 -6.80 -21.58 6.16
N PRO A 446 -7.22 -22.10 7.33
CA PRO A 446 -8.45 -21.69 8.00
C PRO A 446 -8.43 -20.24 8.53
N SER A 447 -7.31 -19.54 8.39
CA SER A 447 -7.17 -18.15 8.83
C SER A 447 -7.36 -17.14 7.69
N ASN A 448 -7.54 -17.64 6.46
CA ASN A 448 -7.62 -16.83 5.26
C ASN A 448 -9.00 -16.17 5.08
N VAL A 449 -9.02 -14.85 5.27
CA VAL A 449 -10.24 -14.05 5.23
C VAL A 449 -10.76 -13.87 3.79
N MET A 450 -9.87 -13.88 2.80
CA MET A 450 -10.22 -13.81 1.37
C MET A 450 -10.90 -15.10 0.89
N LEU A 451 -10.42 -16.27 1.28
CA LEU A 451 -11.07 -17.55 0.95
C LEU A 451 -12.51 -17.60 1.45
N LEU A 452 -12.73 -17.20 2.71
CA LEU A 452 -14.08 -17.18 3.29
C LEU A 452 -15.01 -16.19 2.57
N ASN A 453 -14.49 -15.02 2.16
CA ASN A 453 -15.25 -14.06 1.38
C ASN A 453 -15.65 -14.64 0.01
N ASN A 454 -14.72 -15.25 -0.72
CA ASN A 454 -14.99 -15.84 -2.04
C ASN A 454 -15.93 -17.05 -1.96
N MET A 455 -15.83 -17.87 -0.89
CA MET A 455 -16.80 -18.93 -0.60
C MET A 455 -18.21 -18.37 -0.39
N ALA A 456 -18.36 -17.35 0.45
CA ALA A 456 -19.67 -16.74 0.72
C ALA A 456 -20.27 -16.06 -0.53
N VAL A 457 -19.42 -15.46 -1.37
CA VAL A 457 -19.83 -14.94 -2.69
C VAL A 457 -20.30 -16.07 -3.62
N CYS A 458 -19.60 -17.20 -3.71
CA CYS A 458 -20.06 -18.35 -4.51
C CYS A 458 -21.39 -18.94 -4.00
N LEU A 459 -21.62 -18.92 -2.67
CA LEU A 459 -22.92 -19.27 -2.09
C LEU A 459 -24.02 -18.25 -2.48
N LEU A 460 -23.72 -16.95 -2.49
CA LEU A 460 -24.65 -15.91 -2.94
C LEU A 460 -25.04 -16.08 -4.42
N TYR A 461 -24.09 -16.31 -5.32
CA TYR A 461 -24.37 -16.53 -6.75
C TYR A 461 -25.10 -17.85 -7.04
N THR A 462 -24.94 -18.88 -6.20
CA THR A 462 -25.74 -20.11 -6.26
C THR A 462 -27.10 -20.00 -5.54
N GLY A 463 -27.49 -18.80 -5.09
CA GLY A 463 -28.76 -18.53 -4.42
C GLY A 463 -28.84 -18.99 -2.96
N GLN A 464 -27.75 -19.53 -2.41
CA GLN A 464 -27.64 -20.08 -1.05
C GLN A 464 -27.41 -18.98 0.01
N LEU A 465 -28.20 -17.89 -0.04
CA LEU A 465 -28.06 -16.71 0.81
C LEU A 465 -27.98 -17.03 2.32
N LYS A 466 -28.79 -17.98 2.79
CA LYS A 466 -28.76 -18.47 4.19
C LYS A 466 -27.39 -19.06 4.58
N ALA A 467 -26.76 -19.81 3.67
CA ALA A 467 -25.44 -20.39 3.90
C ALA A 467 -24.33 -19.33 3.84
N ALA A 468 -24.45 -18.35 2.93
CA ALA A 468 -23.51 -17.22 2.85
C ALA A 468 -23.52 -16.37 4.15
N VAL A 469 -24.70 -16.00 4.65
CA VAL A 469 -24.86 -15.27 5.92
C VAL A 469 -24.30 -16.09 7.08
N HIS A 470 -24.71 -17.36 7.22
CA HIS A 470 -24.21 -18.25 8.27
C HIS A 470 -22.68 -18.44 8.23
N LEU A 471 -22.06 -18.46 7.03
CA LEU A 471 -20.61 -18.55 6.87
C LEU A 471 -19.90 -17.29 7.40
N TYR A 472 -20.40 -16.10 7.07
CA TYR A 472 -19.88 -14.84 7.62
C TYR A 472 -20.09 -14.73 9.14
N GLU A 473 -21.26 -15.10 9.65
CA GLU A 473 -21.57 -15.05 11.09
C GLU A 473 -20.65 -15.98 11.90
N ASN A 474 -20.39 -17.20 11.39
CA ASN A 474 -19.40 -18.10 11.97
C ASN A 474 -17.98 -17.53 11.90
N ALA A 475 -17.62 -16.83 10.83
CA ALA A 475 -16.30 -16.19 10.70
C ALA A 475 -16.08 -15.11 11.77
N VAL A 476 -17.08 -14.25 11.96
CA VAL A 476 -17.05 -13.19 12.98
C VAL A 476 -17.05 -13.80 14.38
N ALA A 477 -17.90 -14.80 14.66
CA ALA A 477 -17.97 -15.44 15.96
C ALA A 477 -16.68 -16.20 16.34
N ARG A 478 -16.00 -16.85 15.37
CA ARG A 478 -14.74 -17.58 15.62
C ARG A 478 -13.53 -16.66 15.78
N ASN A 479 -13.45 -15.56 15.03
CA ASN A 479 -12.31 -14.66 15.09
C ASN A 479 -12.69 -13.21 14.70
N PRO A 480 -13.22 -12.40 15.64
CA PRO A 480 -13.56 -11.00 15.38
C PRO A 480 -12.36 -10.17 14.90
N MET A 481 -11.14 -10.46 15.39
CA MET A 481 -9.91 -9.77 14.98
C MET A 481 -9.65 -9.91 13.48
N LYS A 482 -9.66 -11.15 12.96
CA LYS A 482 -9.39 -11.40 11.54
C LYS A 482 -10.60 -11.08 10.65
N SER A 483 -11.82 -11.43 11.06
CA SER A 483 -13.00 -11.42 10.17
C SER A 483 -13.69 -10.06 10.01
N LEU A 484 -13.61 -9.15 11.00
CA LEU A 484 -14.19 -7.79 10.87
C LEU A 484 -13.28 -6.91 9.99
N GLN A 485 -13.43 -7.01 8.67
CA GLN A 485 -12.72 -6.20 7.66
C GLN A 485 -13.73 -5.55 6.71
N GLU A 486 -13.44 -4.36 6.19
CA GLU A 486 -14.34 -3.58 5.31
C GLU A 486 -14.96 -4.42 4.16
N PRO A 487 -14.22 -5.25 3.40
CA PRO A 487 -14.80 -6.04 2.31
C PRO A 487 -15.73 -7.18 2.77
N ILE A 488 -15.49 -7.76 3.97
CA ILE A 488 -16.41 -8.74 4.55
C ILE A 488 -17.64 -8.05 5.10
N LEU A 489 -17.48 -6.93 5.81
CA LEU A 489 -18.59 -6.17 6.38
C LEU A 489 -19.53 -5.70 5.26
N LEU A 490 -18.99 -5.15 4.17
CA LEU A 490 -19.76 -4.72 2.99
C LEU A 490 -20.55 -5.88 2.35
N ASN A 491 -19.89 -7.02 2.09
CA ASN A 491 -20.54 -8.19 1.50
C ASN A 491 -21.55 -8.85 2.46
N MET A 492 -21.29 -8.86 3.77
CA MET A 492 -22.17 -9.40 4.80
C MET A 492 -23.40 -8.51 5.00
N CYS A 493 -23.23 -7.18 5.02
CA CYS A 493 -24.33 -6.22 5.05
C CYS A 493 -25.20 -6.29 3.80
N THR A 494 -24.59 -6.45 2.62
CA THR A 494 -25.32 -6.70 1.36
C THR A 494 -26.04 -8.06 1.39
N SER A 495 -25.43 -9.09 1.98
CA SER A 495 -26.07 -10.39 2.18
C SER A 495 -27.27 -10.31 3.15
N TYR A 496 -27.18 -9.49 4.20
CA TYR A 496 -28.32 -9.21 5.09
C TYR A 496 -29.45 -8.46 4.38
N GLU A 497 -29.14 -7.46 3.54
CA GLU A 497 -30.13 -6.73 2.73
C GLU A 497 -30.88 -7.66 1.77
N LEU A 498 -30.18 -8.61 1.15
CA LEU A 498 -30.77 -9.61 0.25
C LEU A 498 -31.50 -10.75 0.99
N HIS A 499 -31.16 -11.01 2.26
CA HIS A 499 -31.73 -12.12 3.02
C HIS A 499 -32.92 -11.71 3.92
N THR A 500 -32.91 -10.52 4.52
CA THR A 500 -33.87 -10.17 5.59
C THR A 500 -34.29 -8.70 5.63
N ASN A 501 -35.59 -8.47 5.74
CA ASN A 501 -36.21 -7.16 5.95
C ASN A 501 -35.80 -6.51 7.29
N HIS A 502 -35.20 -7.27 8.22
CA HIS A 502 -34.77 -6.77 9.53
C HIS A 502 -33.25 -6.50 9.61
N CYS A 503 -32.57 -6.34 8.47
CA CYS A 503 -31.12 -6.14 8.36
C CYS A 503 -30.53 -5.00 9.23
N LYS A 504 -31.32 -3.98 9.63
CA LYS A 504 -30.84 -2.94 10.56
C LYS A 504 -30.39 -3.53 11.90
N GLN A 505 -31.07 -4.55 12.43
CA GLN A 505 -30.68 -5.17 13.71
C GLN A 505 -29.36 -5.94 13.62
N THR A 506 -29.13 -6.67 12.52
CA THR A 506 -27.88 -7.42 12.33
C THR A 506 -26.70 -6.49 12.02
N LYS A 507 -26.90 -5.42 11.23
CA LYS A 507 -25.93 -4.33 11.05
C LYS A 507 -25.54 -3.66 12.38
N LEU A 508 -26.51 -3.40 13.26
CA LEU A 508 -26.24 -2.87 14.60
C LEU A 508 -25.53 -3.87 15.53
N HIS A 509 -25.72 -5.18 15.33
CA HIS A 509 -24.89 -6.19 16.00
C HIS A 509 -23.44 -6.13 15.50
N LEU A 510 -23.19 -5.99 14.20
CA LEU A 510 -21.83 -5.79 13.67
C LEU A 510 -21.17 -4.52 14.22
N LEU A 511 -21.93 -3.43 14.42
CA LEU A 511 -21.41 -2.21 15.03
C LEU A 511 -20.97 -2.44 16.49
N ARG A 512 -21.69 -3.24 17.30
CA ARG A 512 -21.23 -3.67 18.63
C ARG A 512 -19.96 -4.51 18.58
N GLN A 513 -19.88 -5.44 17.62
CA GLN A 513 -18.68 -6.25 17.42
C GLN A 513 -17.46 -5.36 17.07
N LEU A 514 -17.64 -4.40 16.16
CA LEU A 514 -16.62 -3.40 15.82
C LEU A 514 -16.20 -2.56 17.02
N ASN A 515 -17.17 -2.08 17.81
CA ASN A 515 -16.94 -1.27 19.01
C ASN A 515 -15.99 -1.94 20.01
N LYS A 516 -16.27 -3.21 20.30
CA LYS A 516 -15.56 -4.03 21.30
C LYS A 516 -14.21 -4.56 20.80
N TYR A 517 -14.08 -4.82 19.50
CA TYR A 517 -12.94 -5.56 18.96
C TYR A 517 -12.01 -4.74 18.06
N LYS A 518 -12.47 -3.72 17.33
CA LYS A 518 -11.65 -3.02 16.34
C LYS A 518 -11.21 -1.63 16.78
N GLY A 519 -9.93 -1.33 16.52
CA GLY A 519 -9.37 0.02 16.62
C GLY A 519 -10.03 1.00 15.66
N ASP A 520 -9.58 2.25 15.69
CA ASP A 520 -10.20 3.39 14.99
C ASP A 520 -10.18 3.35 13.44
N ALA A 521 -9.59 2.32 12.82
CA ALA A 521 -9.26 2.30 11.41
C ALA A 521 -10.46 2.23 10.45
N ILE A 522 -11.50 1.46 10.80
CA ILE A 522 -12.56 1.07 9.86
C ILE A 522 -13.53 2.22 9.56
N ASP A 523 -13.89 2.38 8.28
CA ASP A 523 -14.99 3.26 7.86
C ASP A 523 -16.36 2.63 8.19
N ILE A 524 -17.27 3.42 8.78
CA ILE A 524 -18.64 3.03 9.10
C ILE A 524 -19.44 2.70 7.83
N GLN A 525 -19.10 3.32 6.69
CA GLN A 525 -19.85 3.19 5.43
C GLN A 525 -20.02 1.73 4.99
N CYS A 526 -19.06 0.85 5.29
CA CYS A 526 -19.16 -0.59 4.97
C CYS A 526 -20.36 -1.30 5.64
N LEU A 527 -20.93 -0.74 6.72
CA LEU A 527 -22.11 -1.28 7.39
C LEU A 527 -23.43 -0.96 6.66
N LYS A 528 -23.42 -0.05 5.68
CA LYS A 528 -24.64 0.46 5.01
C LYS A 528 -25.74 0.87 6.00
N LEU A 529 -25.35 1.54 7.09
CA LEU A 529 -26.30 2.16 8.03
C LEU A 529 -26.69 3.53 7.47
N GLY A 530 -27.97 3.71 7.14
CA GLY A 530 -28.52 5.04 6.91
C GLY A 530 -28.46 5.85 8.19
N MET A 531 -27.80 7.02 8.14
CA MET A 531 -27.76 8.01 9.20
C MET A 531 -29.04 8.83 9.20
#